data_AF-X1MWK4-F1
#
_entry.id   AF-X1MWK4-F1
#
_cell.length_a   1.000
_cell.length_b   1.000
_cell.length_c   1.000
_cell.angle_alpha   90.00
_cell.angle_beta   90.00
_cell.angle_gamma   90.00
#
_symmetry.space_group_name_H-M   'P 1'
#
loop_
_entity.id
_entity.type
_entity.pdbx_description
1 polymer ?
#
loop_
_entity_poly.entity_id
_entity_poly.type
_entity_poly.pdbx_seq_one_letter_code
_entity_poly.pdbx_strand_id
1 'polypeptide(L)'
;MPLPAEWAIPEDFATLFQYFWHRDFPIDQRATGARRTDWTIHIGVVIRSLADLMGLVTRFERGGRKDAVLRSTEGDEIAIEWEWGGVWGNELEKLKHHKVWSSDKGIERLLKYAVLITYTHTANIQ
;
A
#
# COMPACT_ATOMS: atom_id res chain seq x y z
N MET A 1 8.28 14.33 -14.51
CA MET A 1 7.45 15.52 -14.26
C MET A 1 6.92 15.37 -12.85
N PRO A 2 7.09 16.37 -11.99
CA PRO A 2 6.56 16.30 -10.64
C PRO A 2 5.05 16.10 -10.68
N LEU A 3 4.55 15.21 -9.83
CA LEU A 3 3.12 14.94 -9.71
C LEU A 3 2.42 16.19 -9.15
N PRO A 4 1.21 16.54 -9.63
CA PRO A 4 0.43 17.64 -9.09
C PRO A 4 0.30 17.60 -7.56
N ALA A 5 0.06 18.74 -6.93
CA ALA A 5 -0.12 18.81 -5.48
C ALA A 5 -1.30 17.94 -5.02
N GLU A 6 -2.41 17.99 -5.77
CA GLU A 6 -3.65 17.24 -5.55
C GLU A 6 -3.65 15.86 -6.24
N TRP A 7 -2.50 15.39 -6.72
CA TRP A 7 -2.42 14.09 -7.37
C TRP A 7 -2.62 13.00 -6.32
N ALA A 8 -3.73 12.27 -6.47
CA ALA A 8 -4.24 11.17 -5.67
C ALA A 8 -4.26 11.38 -4.14
N ILE A 9 -5.45 11.51 -3.58
CA ILE A 9 -5.67 11.55 -2.12
C ILE A 9 -5.84 10.12 -1.56
N PRO A 10 -5.70 9.90 -0.24
CA PRO A 10 -5.89 8.58 0.36
C PRO A 10 -7.25 7.93 0.03
N GLU A 11 -8.29 8.72 -0.18
CA GLU A 11 -9.64 8.28 -0.57
C GLU A 11 -9.66 7.68 -1.98
N ASP A 12 -8.87 8.21 -2.91
CA ASP A 12 -8.72 7.64 -4.26
C ASP A 12 -8.09 6.25 -4.17
N PHE A 13 -7.04 6.12 -3.34
CA PHE A 13 -6.40 4.83 -3.07
C PHE A 13 -7.40 3.84 -2.49
N ALA A 14 -8.13 4.22 -1.43
CA ALA A 14 -9.09 3.35 -0.76
C ALA A 14 -10.19 2.87 -1.72
N THR A 15 -10.69 3.78 -2.56
CA THR A 15 -11.70 3.48 -3.59
C THR A 15 -11.14 2.48 -4.60
N LEU A 16 -10.00 2.77 -5.22
CA LEU A 16 -9.37 1.89 -6.20
C LEU A 16 -9.01 0.52 -5.61
N PHE A 17 -8.48 0.51 -4.38
CA PHE A 17 -8.17 -0.72 -3.67
C PHE A 17 -9.41 -1.58 -3.50
N GLN A 18 -10.53 -1.02 -3.05
CA GLN A 18 -11.79 -1.75 -2.91
C GLN A 18 -12.26 -2.34 -4.24
N TYR A 19 -12.25 -1.57 -5.32
CA TYR A 19 -12.67 -2.06 -6.64
C TYR A 19 -11.77 -3.18 -7.17
N PHE A 20 -10.44 -3.02 -7.08
CA PHE A 20 -9.50 -4.04 -7.52
C PHE A 20 -9.49 -5.28 -6.63
N TRP A 21 -9.72 -5.11 -5.33
CA TRP A 21 -9.81 -6.21 -4.37
C TRP A 21 -10.85 -7.26 -4.79
N HIS A 22 -11.99 -6.81 -5.30
CA HIS A 22 -13.09 -7.66 -5.73
C HIS A 22 -13.04 -8.07 -7.21
N ARG A 23 -12.12 -7.50 -8.01
CA ARG A 23 -12.04 -7.75 -9.46
C ARG A 23 -11.51 -9.14 -9.78
N ASP A 24 -10.38 -9.50 -9.19
CA ASP A 24 -9.58 -10.64 -9.66
C ASP A 24 -9.84 -11.92 -8.85
N PHE A 25 -10.44 -11.79 -7.67
CA PHE A 25 -10.71 -12.94 -6.81
C PHE A 25 -12.13 -12.84 -6.21
N PRO A 26 -13.06 -13.73 -6.61
CA PRO A 26 -14.36 -13.85 -5.96
C PRO A 26 -14.20 -14.57 -4.62
N ILE A 27 -13.52 -13.93 -3.67
CA ILE A 27 -13.36 -14.48 -2.31
C ILE A 27 -14.43 -13.86 -1.40
N ASP A 28 -15.42 -14.67 -1.05
CA ASP A 28 -16.16 -14.46 0.19
C ASP A 28 -15.27 -14.80 1.40
N GLN A 29 -15.63 -14.44 2.63
CA GLN A 29 -14.81 -14.77 3.82
C GLN A 29 -14.61 -16.30 4.07
N ARG A 30 -15.02 -17.16 3.14
CA ARG A 30 -14.97 -18.62 3.16
C ARG A 30 -14.28 -19.22 1.93
N ALA A 31 -13.37 -18.51 1.23
CA ALA A 31 -12.62 -19.13 0.12
C ALA A 31 -11.90 -20.40 0.59
N THR A 32 -12.53 -21.53 0.28
CA THR A 32 -12.10 -22.83 0.75
C THR A 32 -10.78 -23.16 0.06
N GLY A 33 -9.72 -23.32 0.84
CA GLY A 33 -8.39 -23.65 0.35
C GLY A 33 -7.42 -22.47 0.17
N ALA A 34 -7.88 -21.21 0.32
CA ALA A 34 -6.99 -20.05 0.28
C ALA A 34 -6.08 -19.99 1.52
N ARG A 35 -4.77 -19.84 1.29
CA ARG A 35 -3.75 -19.66 2.33
C ARG A 35 -3.36 -18.19 2.45
N ARG A 36 -2.72 -17.83 3.56
CA ARG A 36 -2.14 -16.48 3.77
C ARG A 36 -1.27 -16.01 2.59
N THR A 37 -0.54 -16.93 1.96
CA THR A 37 0.31 -16.62 0.80
C THR A 37 -0.52 -16.17 -0.40
N ASP A 38 -1.66 -16.81 -0.67
CA ASP A 38 -2.55 -16.42 -1.76
C ASP A 38 -3.06 -14.99 -1.55
N TRP A 39 -3.40 -14.66 -0.30
CA TRP A 39 -3.83 -13.32 0.06
C TRP A 39 -2.73 -12.25 -0.03
N THR A 40 -1.51 -12.60 0.36
CA THR A 40 -0.34 -11.71 0.22
C THR A 40 -0.08 -11.43 -1.26
N ILE A 41 -0.18 -12.45 -2.11
CA ILE A 41 -0.06 -12.31 -3.57
C ILE A 41 -1.20 -11.44 -4.11
N HIS A 42 -2.44 -11.65 -3.67
CA HIS A 42 -3.59 -10.86 -4.09
C HIS A 42 -3.43 -9.37 -3.76
N ILE A 43 -3.03 -9.04 -2.51
CA ILE A 43 -2.70 -7.66 -2.13
C ILE A 43 -1.64 -7.09 -3.08
N GLY A 44 -0.56 -7.83 -3.34
CA GLY A 44 0.49 -7.39 -4.27
C GLY A 44 -0.03 -7.10 -5.69
N VAL A 45 -0.92 -7.94 -6.22
CA VAL A 45 -1.54 -7.74 -7.55
C VAL A 45 -2.44 -6.50 -7.57
N VAL A 46 -3.23 -6.28 -6.51
CA VAL A 46 -4.06 -5.09 -6.34
C VAL A 46 -3.21 -3.83 -6.29
N ILE A 47 -2.15 -3.82 -5.46
CA ILE A 47 -1.23 -2.69 -5.33
C ILE A 47 -0.54 -2.36 -6.66
N ARG A 48 -0.11 -3.38 -7.41
CA ARG A 48 0.47 -3.16 -8.74
C ARG A 48 -0.53 -2.56 -9.72
N SER A 49 -1.73 -3.11 -9.80
CA SER A 49 -2.79 -2.62 -10.70
C SER A 49 -3.16 -1.16 -10.39
N LEU A 50 -3.23 -0.81 -9.10
CA LEU A 50 -3.49 0.53 -8.62
C LEU A 50 -2.36 1.49 -8.98
N ALA A 51 -1.10 1.10 -8.75
CA ALA A 51 0.06 1.91 -9.09
C ALA A 51 0.15 2.18 -10.59
N ASP A 52 -0.08 1.15 -11.43
CA ASP A 52 -0.07 1.28 -12.88
C ASP A 52 -1.12 2.30 -13.35
N LEU A 53 -2.33 2.25 -12.77
CA LEU A 53 -3.40 3.22 -13.06
C LEU A 53 -3.03 4.65 -12.65
N MET A 54 -2.32 4.81 -11.54
CA MET A 54 -1.87 6.11 -11.03
C MET A 54 -0.65 6.67 -11.79
N GLY A 55 -0.01 5.88 -12.66
CA GLY A 55 1.22 6.26 -13.35
C GLY A 55 2.47 6.13 -12.47
N LEU A 56 2.46 5.19 -11.52
CA LEU A 56 3.55 4.90 -10.59
C LEU A 56 4.16 3.53 -10.84
N VAL A 57 5.39 3.35 -10.39
CA VAL A 57 6.05 2.03 -10.35
C VAL A 57 5.94 1.46 -8.94
N THR A 58 5.40 0.25 -8.82
CA THR A 58 5.45 -0.52 -7.56
C THR A 58 6.83 -1.15 -7.36
N ARG A 59 7.40 -0.94 -6.18
CA ARG A 59 8.55 -1.70 -5.68
C ARG A 59 8.16 -2.46 -4.43
N PHE A 60 8.14 -3.79 -4.53
CA PHE A 60 8.07 -4.66 -3.36
C PHE A 60 9.44 -4.68 -2.67
N GLU A 61 9.48 -4.43 -1.37
CA GLU A 61 10.74 -4.47 -0.64
C GLU A 61 10.96 -5.80 0.09
N ARG A 62 12.14 -5.92 0.68
CA ARG A 62 12.58 -7.12 1.40
C ARG A 62 13.51 -6.72 2.55
N GLY A 63 13.65 -7.61 3.52
CA GLY A 63 14.64 -7.49 4.61
C GLY A 63 14.21 -6.55 5.73
N GLY A 64 12.96 -6.63 6.18
CA GLY A 64 12.44 -5.82 7.30
C GLY A 64 12.13 -4.37 6.96
N ARG A 65 12.17 -4.01 5.66
CA ARG A 65 11.67 -2.75 5.13
C ARG A 65 10.15 -2.83 4.90
N LYS A 66 9.60 -1.95 4.06
CA LYS A 66 8.17 -1.94 3.74
C LYS A 66 7.80 -3.10 2.84
N ASP A 67 6.54 -3.49 2.89
CA ASP A 67 6.00 -4.45 1.96
C ASP A 67 6.03 -3.90 0.53
N ALA A 68 5.61 -2.63 0.34
CA ALA A 68 5.71 -1.96 -0.94
C ALA A 68 5.92 -0.44 -0.84
N VAL A 69 6.50 0.12 -1.89
CA VAL A 69 6.60 1.56 -2.14
C VAL A 69 6.17 1.86 -3.56
N LEU A 70 5.30 2.86 -3.74
CA LEU A 70 4.93 3.39 -5.04
C LEU A 70 5.78 4.61 -5.35
N ARG A 71 6.40 4.60 -6.53
CA ARG A 71 7.47 5.52 -6.89
C ARG A 71 7.19 6.23 -8.21
N SER A 72 7.47 7.53 -8.24
CA SER A 72 7.51 8.36 -9.44
C SER A 72 8.94 8.47 -9.98
N THR A 73 9.15 9.31 -11.00
CA THR A 73 10.51 9.66 -11.45
C THR A 73 11.30 10.45 -10.41
N GLU A 74 10.62 11.12 -9.48
CA GLU A 74 11.21 12.02 -8.50
C GLU A 74 11.58 11.32 -7.20
N GLY A 75 10.87 10.25 -6.83
CA GLY A 75 11.07 9.63 -5.54
C GLY A 75 9.95 8.71 -5.10
N ASP A 76 10.05 8.25 -3.86
CA ASP A 76 8.97 7.54 -3.19
C ASP A 76 7.81 8.51 -2.95
N GLU A 77 6.61 8.10 -3.38
CA GLU A 77 5.40 8.90 -3.24
C GLU A 77 4.48 8.32 -2.16
N ILE A 78 4.33 6.99 -2.12
CA ILE A 78 3.43 6.29 -1.19
C ILE A 78 4.16 5.07 -0.61
N ALA A 79 4.19 4.95 0.71
CA ALA A 79 4.67 3.74 1.39
C ALA A 79 3.50 2.89 1.88
N ILE A 80 3.62 1.57 1.75
CA ILE A 80 2.54 0.62 2.01
C ILE A 80 3.07 -0.52 2.87
N GLU A 81 2.33 -0.84 3.93
CA GLU A 81 2.47 -2.07 4.73
C GLU A 81 1.13 -2.80 4.77
N TRP A 82 1.17 -4.13 4.86
CA TRP A 82 -0.01 -4.93 5.14
C TRP A 82 0.21 -5.92 6.28
N GLU A 83 -0.79 -6.01 7.16
CA GLU A 83 -0.69 -6.76 8.40
C GLU A 83 -1.77 -7.81 8.58
N TRP A 84 -1.32 -8.99 8.99
CA TRP A 84 -2.17 -10.14 9.26
C TRP A 84 -2.55 -10.26 10.74
N GLY A 85 -1.77 -9.63 11.64
CA GLY A 85 -2.02 -9.62 13.10
C GLY A 85 -3.16 -8.69 13.53
N GLY A 86 -3.73 -7.95 12.58
CA GLY A 86 -4.79 -6.99 12.82
C GLY A 86 -4.29 -5.64 13.34
N VAL A 87 -5.23 -4.71 13.55
CA VAL A 87 -4.94 -3.31 13.93
C VAL A 87 -4.14 -3.15 15.24
N TRP A 88 -4.09 -4.16 16.11
CA TRP A 88 -3.46 -4.07 17.44
C TRP A 88 -2.01 -4.58 17.48
N GLY A 89 -1.62 -5.43 16.53
CA GLY A 89 -0.26 -5.93 16.37
C GLY A 89 0.19 -5.64 14.95
N ASN A 90 0.61 -4.40 14.71
CA ASN A 90 0.92 -3.89 13.38
C ASN A 90 2.32 -3.27 13.31
N GLU A 91 2.80 -3.08 12.09
CA GLU A 91 4.07 -2.42 11.81
C GLU A 91 3.91 -0.93 11.44
N LEU A 92 2.93 -0.22 12.03
CA LEU A 92 2.72 1.21 11.77
C LEU A 92 3.98 2.05 12.04
N GLU A 93 4.78 1.67 13.03
CA GLU A 93 6.06 2.32 13.31
C GLU A 93 7.02 2.25 12.14
N LYS A 94 6.97 1.18 11.32
CA LYS A 94 7.75 1.14 10.08
C LYS A 94 7.35 2.31 9.19
N LEU A 95 6.06 2.50 8.93
CA LEU A 95 5.56 3.58 8.06
C LEU A 95 5.97 4.97 8.58
N LYS A 96 5.84 5.21 9.89
CA LYS A 96 6.25 6.48 10.52
C LYS A 96 7.73 6.80 10.35
N HIS A 97 8.59 5.78 10.38
CA HIS A 97 10.03 5.93 10.23
C HIS A 97 10.52 5.76 8.78
N HIS A 98 9.63 5.84 7.79
CA HIS A 98 10.03 5.73 6.39
C HIS A 98 10.98 6.86 5.99
N LYS A 99 12.16 6.49 5.47
CA LYS A 99 13.11 7.45 4.88
C LYS A 99 12.85 7.52 3.39
N VAL A 100 12.22 8.62 2.96
CA VAL A 100 11.87 8.86 1.56
C VAL A 100 13.12 8.85 0.69
N TRP A 101 13.15 7.96 -0.30
CA TRP A 101 14.15 8.05 -1.36
C TRP A 101 13.74 9.13 -2.37
N SER A 102 14.71 9.94 -2.80
CA SER A 102 14.56 11.02 -3.78
C SER A 102 15.65 10.94 -4.84
N SER A 103 15.33 11.31 -6.08
CA SER A 103 16.32 11.48 -7.17
C SER A 103 17.27 12.65 -6.88
N ASP A 104 16.77 13.70 -6.25
CA ASP A 104 17.54 14.85 -5.77
C ASP A 104 17.77 14.73 -4.26
N LYS A 105 19.04 14.55 -3.88
CA LYS A 105 19.46 14.40 -2.47
C LYS A 105 19.53 15.72 -1.72
N GLY A 106 19.46 16.86 -2.41
CA GLY A 106 19.46 18.19 -1.80
C GLY A 106 18.08 18.66 -1.32
N ILE A 107 17.02 17.93 -1.70
CA ILE A 107 15.64 18.28 -1.38
C ILE A 107 15.08 17.21 -0.42
N GLU A 108 14.71 17.65 0.78
CA GLU A 108 13.93 16.83 1.69
C GLU A 108 12.51 16.67 1.13
N ARG A 109 12.13 15.42 0.84
CA ARG A 109 10.80 15.08 0.32
C ARG A 109 10.03 14.30 1.38
N LEU A 110 8.72 14.55 1.41
CA LEU A 110 7.77 13.78 2.19
C LEU A 110 7.02 12.82 1.27
N LEU A 111 6.57 11.70 1.83
CA LEU A 111 5.54 10.90 1.18
C LEU A 111 4.28 11.77 1.02
N LYS A 112 3.52 11.51 -0.04
CA LYS A 112 2.16 12.05 -0.19
C LYS A 112 1.27 11.53 0.93
N TYR A 113 1.33 10.22 1.18
CA TYR A 113 0.70 9.55 2.31
C TYR A 113 1.31 8.16 2.50
N ALA A 114 0.93 7.49 3.59
CA ALA A 114 1.26 6.11 3.85
C ALA A 114 -0.03 5.29 4.02
N VAL A 115 0.02 4.01 3.68
CA VAL A 115 -1.13 3.10 3.75
C VAL A 115 -0.77 1.91 4.63
N LEU A 116 -1.64 1.60 5.60
CA LEU A 116 -1.62 0.35 6.34
C LEU A 116 -2.87 -0.45 5.97
N ILE A 117 -2.68 -1.61 5.34
CA ILE A 117 -3.76 -2.54 5.01
C ILE A 117 -3.82 -3.59 6.11
N THR A 118 -4.92 -3.64 6.85
CA THR A 118 -5.04 -4.58 7.96
C THR A 118 -6.49 -4.97 8.14
N TYR A 119 -6.72 -6.05 8.88
CA TYR A 119 -8.04 -6.51 9.25
C TYR A 119 -8.38 -6.09 10.67
N THR A 120 -9.67 -5.93 10.95
CA THR A 120 -10.17 -5.75 12.30
C THR A 120 -10.92 -7.02 12.70
N HIS A 121 -10.39 -7.76 13.67
CA HIS A 121 -11.04 -8.99 14.16
C HIS A 121 -12.28 -8.69 15.01
N THR A 122 -12.33 -7.49 15.57
CA THR A 122 -13.47 -6.87 16.26
C THR A 122 -13.70 -5.52 15.62
N ALA A 123 -14.95 -5.15 15.32
CA ALA A 123 -15.23 -3.84 14.72
C ALA A 123 -14.69 -2.73 15.65
N ASN A 124 -13.77 -1.92 15.16
CA ASN A 124 -13.35 -0.68 15.82
C ASN A 124 -14.09 0.47 15.14
N ILE A 125 -15.40 0.54 15.38
CA ILE A 125 -16.23 1.66 14.96
C ILE A 125 -16.08 2.71 16.06
N GLN A 126 -15.23 3.72 15.81
CA GLN A 126 -15.33 4.99 16.52
C GLN A 126 -16.25 5.92 15.75
#